data_AF-A0A1Z4JEX2-F1
#
_entry.id   AF-A0A1Z4JEX2-F1
#
_cell.length_a   1.000
_cell.length_b   1.000
_cell.length_c   1.000
_cell.angle_alpha   90.00
_cell.angle_beta   90.00
_cell.angle_gamma   90.00
#
_symmetry.space_group_name_H-M   'P 1'
#
loop_
_entity.id
_entity.type
_entity.pdbx_description
1 polymer ?
#
loop_
_entity_poly.entity_id
_entity_poly.type
_entity_poly.pdbx_seq_one_letter_code
_entity_poly.pdbx_strand_id
1 'polypeptide(L)'
;MVKYASIVIRMVSNPLTGESYIDRYVWDGEPHLPVQLDFWARADIKNMPWTLEIIKQDYMRLNAIAVRTDIVVPWYAYYRFERDVLAIVDAIKNLLRRLILVAMVFGFADVPMAEIPSWRHLGRKQKWRDAR
;
A
#
# COMPACT_ATOMS: atom_id res chain seq x y z
N MET A 1 -17.53 -11.21 -4.75
CA MET A 1 -17.52 -9.74 -4.65
C MET A 1 -17.02 -9.40 -3.24
N VAL A 2 -15.86 -8.76 -3.09
CA VAL A 2 -15.34 -8.43 -1.76
C VAL A 2 -16.20 -7.29 -1.19
N LYS A 3 -16.86 -7.51 -0.06
CA LYS A 3 -17.58 -6.46 0.66
C LYS A 3 -16.58 -5.65 1.46
N TYR A 4 -16.66 -4.32 1.37
CA TYR A 4 -15.86 -3.39 2.15
C TYR A 4 -16.73 -2.77 3.23
N ALA A 5 -16.13 -2.49 4.39
CA ALA A 5 -16.70 -1.59 5.39
C ALA A 5 -16.42 -0.12 5.00
N SER A 6 -17.16 0.79 5.61
CA SER A 6 -17.02 2.24 5.47
C SER A 6 -16.70 2.87 6.82
N ILE A 7 -15.91 3.96 6.82
CA ILE A 7 -15.76 4.83 7.99
C ILE A 7 -16.55 6.10 7.71
N VAL A 8 -17.57 6.33 8.52
CA VAL A 8 -18.43 7.52 8.46
C VAL A 8 -17.93 8.52 9.49
N ILE A 9 -17.73 9.76 9.05
CA ILE A 9 -17.34 10.87 9.93
C ILE A 9 -18.61 11.55 10.41
N ARG A 10 -18.85 11.53 11.72
CA ARG A 10 -19.91 12.34 12.31
C ARG A 10 -19.37 13.74 12.59
N MET A 11 -19.91 14.74 11.90
CA MET A 11 -19.64 16.14 12.15
C MET A 11 -20.74 16.73 13.03
N VAL A 12 -20.34 17.58 13.98
CA VAL A 12 -21.25 18.33 14.84
C VAL A 12 -20.94 19.81 14.65
N SER A 13 -21.99 20.61 14.45
CA SER A 13 -21.89 22.06 14.37
C SER A 13 -22.03 22.66 15.76
N ASN A 14 -21.11 23.55 16.15
CA ASN A 14 -21.28 24.36 17.33
C ASN A 14 -22.44 25.36 17.11
N PRO A 15 -23.52 25.32 17.90
CA PRO A 15 -24.66 26.21 17.72
C PRO A 15 -24.35 27.68 18.04
N LEU A 16 -23.27 27.97 18.76
CA LEU A 16 -22.88 29.32 19.17
C LEU A 16 -21.90 29.98 18.19
N THR A 17 -20.99 29.22 17.60
CA THR A 17 -19.96 29.76 16.68
C THR A 17 -20.24 29.43 15.21
N GLY A 18 -21.14 28.48 14.92
CA GLY A 18 -21.40 27.99 13.56
C GLY A 18 -20.30 27.09 12.99
N GLU A 19 -19.19 26.90 13.71
CA GLU A 19 -18.08 26.06 13.29
C GLU A 19 -18.44 24.58 13.37
N SER A 20 -18.04 23.81 12.36
CA SER A 20 -18.23 22.35 12.34
C SER A 20 -16.96 21.65 12.77
N TYR A 21 -17.07 20.71 13.70
CA TYR A 21 -15.96 19.88 14.15
C TYR A 21 -16.30 18.39 14.01
N ILE A 22 -15.25 17.57 13.93
CA ILE A 22 -15.36 16.12 13.89
C ILE A 22 -15.64 15.63 15.32
N ASP A 23 -16.81 15.01 15.53
CA ASP A 23 -17.22 14.46 16.82
C ASP A 23 -16.68 13.04 17.00
N ARG A 24 -16.97 12.15 16.04
CA ARG A 24 -16.58 10.74 16.12
C ARG A 24 -16.46 10.11 14.74
N TYR A 25 -15.47 9.23 14.60
CA TYR A 25 -15.42 8.23 13.53
C TYR A 25 -16.32 7.05 13.90
N VAL A 26 -17.20 6.66 12.99
CA VAL A 26 -18.11 5.52 13.14
C VAL A 26 -17.77 4.46 12.10
N TRP A 27 -17.59 3.23 12.55
CA TRP A 27 -17.39 2.07 11.66
C TRP A 27 -18.75 1.60 11.17
N ASP A 28 -18.95 1.59 9.87
CA ASP A 28 -20.19 1.17 9.22
C ASP A 28 -19.94 -0.14 8.45
N GLY A 29 -20.73 -1.15 8.75
CA GLY A 29 -20.55 -2.53 8.28
C GLY A 29 -19.80 -3.43 9.27
N GLU A 30 -19.43 -4.62 8.80
CA GLU A 30 -18.84 -5.64 9.67
C GLU A 30 -17.39 -5.27 10.05
N PRO A 31 -17.03 -5.30 11.34
CA PRO A 31 -15.73 -4.84 11.83
C PRO A 31 -14.52 -5.63 11.30
N HIS A 32 -14.77 -6.85 10.80
CA HIS A 32 -13.74 -7.73 10.25
C HIS A 32 -13.50 -7.53 8.76
N LEU A 33 -14.34 -6.74 8.09
CA LEU A 33 -14.18 -6.43 6.67
C LEU A 33 -13.12 -5.34 6.48
N PRO A 34 -12.37 -5.37 5.37
CA PRO A 34 -11.45 -4.29 5.03
C PRO A 34 -12.24 -3.01 4.76
N VAL A 35 -11.65 -1.86 5.10
CA VAL A 35 -12.18 -0.54 4.79
C VAL A 35 -11.38 0.10 3.66
N GLN A 36 -12.08 0.72 2.72
CA GLN A 36 -11.48 1.58 1.73
C GLN A 36 -11.39 3.00 2.29
N LEU A 37 -10.17 3.52 2.40
CA LEU A 37 -9.86 4.87 2.87
C LEU A 37 -9.48 5.74 1.68
N ASP A 38 -10.04 6.93 1.63
CA ASP A 38 -9.57 7.98 0.73
C ASP A 38 -8.22 8.54 1.21
N PHE A 39 -7.46 9.13 0.28
CA PHE A 39 -6.12 9.69 0.56
C PHE A 39 -6.09 10.65 1.76
N TRP A 40 -7.14 11.45 1.95
CA TRP A 40 -7.26 12.39 3.06
C TRP A 40 -7.53 11.68 4.39
N ALA A 41 -8.43 10.70 4.41
CA ALA A 41 -8.73 9.89 5.58
C ALA A 41 -7.49 9.10 6.07
N ARG A 42 -6.50 8.89 5.19
CA ARG A 42 -5.22 8.26 5.54
C ARG A 42 -4.41 9.07 6.56
N ALA A 43 -4.41 10.41 6.44
CA ALA A 43 -3.69 11.28 7.36
C ALA A 43 -4.25 11.17 8.78
N ASP A 44 -5.56 10.93 8.89
CA ASP A 44 -6.30 10.84 10.14
C ASP A 44 -6.36 9.44 10.75
N ILE A 45 -5.73 8.43 10.15
CA ILE A 45 -5.71 7.06 10.71
C ILE A 45 -5.23 7.06 12.16
N LYS A 46 -4.24 7.89 12.50
CA LYS A 46 -3.70 8.00 13.87
C LYS A 46 -4.71 8.57 14.88
N ASN A 47 -5.71 9.30 14.39
CA ASN A 47 -6.75 9.94 15.19
C ASN A 47 -7.99 9.05 15.34
N MET A 48 -8.05 7.91 14.63
CA MET A 48 -9.15 6.97 14.71
C MET A 48 -9.06 6.12 15.98
N PRO A 49 -10.20 5.73 16.59
CA PRO A 49 -10.21 4.95 17.83
C PRO A 49 -9.80 3.48 17.65
N TRP A 50 -9.61 3.01 16.42
CA TRP A 50 -9.24 1.64 16.10
C TRP A 50 -7.81 1.55 15.60
N THR A 51 -7.14 0.43 15.90
CA THR A 51 -5.81 0.16 15.35
C THR A 51 -5.96 -0.34 13.92
N LEU A 52 -5.56 0.48 12.95
CA LEU A 52 -5.69 0.17 11.52
C LEU A 52 -4.31 -0.04 10.88
N GLU A 53 -4.20 -1.06 10.04
CA GLU A 53 -3.02 -1.33 9.23
C GLU A 53 -3.37 -1.28 7.73
N ILE A 54 -2.58 -0.55 6.95
CA ILE A 54 -2.76 -0.42 5.51
C ILE A 54 -2.18 -1.67 4.84
N ILE A 55 -3.05 -2.45 4.18
CA ILE A 55 -2.66 -3.69 3.50
C ILE A 55 -2.40 -3.48 2.01
N LYS A 56 -3.08 -2.51 1.40
CA LYS A 56 -2.93 -2.19 -0.02
C LYS A 56 -3.02 -0.71 -0.23
N GLN A 57 -2.17 -0.18 -1.10
CA GLN A 57 -2.18 1.21 -1.47
C GLN A 57 -2.22 1.34 -2.99
N ASP A 58 -3.20 2.08 -3.49
CA ASP A 58 -3.30 2.43 -4.90
C ASP A 58 -3.09 3.94 -5.04
N TYR A 59 -1.89 4.30 -5.50
CA TYR A 59 -1.48 5.68 -5.69
C TYR A 59 -2.20 6.35 -6.86
N MET A 60 -2.71 5.58 -7.83
CA MET A 60 -3.42 6.13 -9.00
C MET A 60 -4.83 6.56 -8.61
N ARG A 61 -5.50 5.73 -7.82
CA ARG A 61 -6.87 5.99 -7.37
C ARG A 61 -6.95 6.76 -6.06
N LEU A 62 -5.80 7.19 -5.53
CA LEU A 62 -5.68 7.95 -4.28
C LEU A 62 -6.46 7.29 -3.14
N ASN A 63 -6.40 5.96 -3.07
CA ASN A 63 -7.10 5.20 -2.04
C ASN A 63 -6.19 4.11 -1.45
N ALA A 64 -6.50 3.77 -0.21
CA ALA A 64 -5.82 2.75 0.55
C ALA A 64 -6.85 1.78 1.10
N ILE A 65 -6.49 0.52 1.21
CA ILE A 65 -7.30 -0.46 1.91
C ILE A 65 -6.63 -0.71 3.26
N ALA A 66 -7.40 -0.54 4.33
CA ALA A 66 -6.96 -0.80 5.69
C ALA A 66 -7.81 -1.88 6.33
N VAL A 67 -7.22 -2.56 7.31
CA VAL A 67 -7.89 -3.57 8.14
C VAL A 67 -7.67 -3.23 9.61
N ARG A 68 -8.65 -3.57 10.44
CA ARG A 68 -8.53 -3.49 11.89
C ARG A 68 -7.62 -4.59 12.40
N THR A 69 -6.60 -4.23 13.17
CA THR A 69 -5.64 -5.17 13.77
C THR A 69 -5.99 -5.53 15.21
N ASP A 70 -6.87 -4.74 15.84
CA ASP A 70 -7.41 -5.01 17.17
C ASP A 70 -8.43 -6.16 17.17
N ILE A 71 -8.88 -6.59 16.00
CA ILE A 71 -9.78 -7.72 15.84
C ILE A 71 -8.97 -8.90 15.30
N VAL A 72 -8.98 -10.00 16.07
CA VAL A 72 -8.36 -11.25 15.65
C VAL A 72 -9.28 -11.91 14.62
N VAL A 73 -9.00 -11.67 13.33
CA VAL A 73 -9.77 -12.22 12.22
C VAL A 73 -8.87 -13.10 11.35
N PRO A 74 -9.33 -14.28 10.89
CA PRO A 74 -8.64 -15.07 9.87
C PRO A 74 -8.27 -14.26 8.61
N TRP A 75 -9.10 -13.27 8.25
CA TRP A 75 -8.85 -12.36 7.14
C TRP A 75 -7.63 -11.44 7.35
N TYR A 76 -7.34 -11.00 8.57
CA TYR A 76 -6.10 -10.25 8.86
C TYR A 76 -4.88 -11.10 8.55
N ALA A 77 -4.88 -12.37 8.98
CA ALA A 77 -3.80 -13.30 8.68
C ALA A 77 -3.67 -13.56 7.17
N TYR A 78 -4.79 -13.70 6.46
CA TYR A 78 -4.81 -13.83 4.99
C TYR A 78 -4.19 -12.61 4.29
N TYR A 79 -4.64 -11.40 4.62
CA TYR A 79 -4.13 -10.17 4.00
C TYR A 79 -2.67 -9.90 4.34
N ARG A 80 -2.26 -10.21 5.57
CA ARG A 80 -0.85 -10.13 5.97
C ARG A 80 0.00 -11.14 5.20
N PHE A 81 -0.46 -12.37 5.05
CA PHE A 81 0.20 -13.38 4.22
C PHE A 81 0.33 -12.92 2.76
N GLU A 82 -0.76 -12.41 2.17
CA GLU A 82 -0.74 -11.89 0.79
C GLU A 82 0.28 -10.76 0.63
N ARG A 83 0.32 -9.80 1.57
CA ARG A 83 1.30 -8.72 1.58
C ARG A 83 2.74 -9.23 1.71
N ASP A 84 2.97 -10.14 2.65
CA ASP A 84 4.31 -10.67 2.93
C ASP A 84 4.82 -11.51 1.74
N VAL A 85 3.94 -12.28 1.08
CA VAL A 85 4.25 -12.99 -0.17
C VAL A 85 4.62 -12.02 -1.29
N LEU A 86 3.84 -10.95 -1.50
CA LEU A 86 4.16 -9.93 -2.51
C LEU A 86 5.52 -9.28 -2.25
N ALA A 87 5.83 -8.96 -0.99
CA ALA A 87 7.13 -8.39 -0.61
C ALA A 87 8.28 -9.37 -0.88
N ILE A 88 8.10 -10.67 -0.58
CA ILE A 88 9.09 -11.72 -0.88
C ILE A 88 9.28 -11.85 -2.40
N VAL A 89 8.20 -11.89 -3.18
CA VAL A 89 8.27 -11.99 -4.64
C VAL A 89 9.01 -10.79 -5.24
N ASP A 90 8.75 -9.58 -4.77
CA ASP A 90 9.46 -8.38 -5.22
C ASP A 90 10.94 -8.39 -4.82
N ALA A 91 11.26 -8.89 -3.63
CA ALA A 91 12.65 -9.08 -3.20
C ALA A 91 13.39 -10.10 -4.10
N ILE A 92 12.75 -11.24 -4.42
CA ILE A 92 13.30 -12.26 -5.32
C ILE A 92 13.49 -11.70 -6.73
N LYS A 93 12.50 -10.97 -7.28
CA LYS A 93 12.63 -10.30 -8.58
C LYS A 93 13.79 -9.31 -8.62
N ASN A 94 13.96 -8.53 -7.56
CA ASN A 94 15.09 -7.59 -7.45
C ASN A 94 16.44 -8.33 -7.35
N LEU A 95 16.50 -9.45 -6.62
CA LEU A 95 17.69 -10.28 -6.53
C LEU A 95 18.04 -10.91 -7.89
N LEU A 96 17.06 -11.50 -8.58
CA LEU A 96 17.23 -12.07 -9.93
C LEU A 96 17.73 -11.02 -10.92
N ARG A 97 17.14 -9.82 -10.92
CA ARG A 97 17.62 -8.71 -11.76
C ARG A 97 19.08 -8.38 -11.48
N ARG A 98 19.47 -8.31 -10.21
CA ARG A 98 20.87 -8.05 -9.83
C ARG A 98 21.81 -9.16 -10.29
N LEU A 99 21.40 -10.42 -10.17
CA LEU A 99 22.19 -11.58 -10.64
C LEU A 99 22.38 -11.56 -12.15
N ILE A 100 21.31 -11.29 -12.92
CA ILE A 100 21.39 -11.15 -14.39
C ILE A 100 22.36 -10.03 -14.76
N LEU A 101 22.27 -8.88 -14.09
CA LEU A 101 23.16 -7.74 -14.34
C LEU A 101 24.62 -8.08 -14.03
N VAL A 102 24.90 -8.80 -12.94
CA VAL A 102 26.25 -9.28 -12.62
C VAL A 102 26.73 -10.27 -13.69
N ALA A 103 25.89 -11.21 -14.11
CA ALA A 103 26.22 -12.16 -15.17
C ALA A 103 26.56 -11.46 -16.50
N MET A 104 25.84 -10.39 -16.86
CA MET A 104 26.14 -9.55 -18.02
C MET A 104 27.49 -8.81 -17.89
N VAL A 105 27.78 -8.22 -16.72
CA VAL A 105 29.03 -7.47 -16.48
C VAL A 105 30.27 -8.37 -16.50
N PHE A 106 30.16 -9.58 -15.95
CA PHE A 106 31.28 -10.53 -15.91
C PHE A 106 31.37 -11.45 -17.14
N GLY A 107 30.51 -11.24 -18.17
CA GLY A 107 30.54 -12.01 -19.41
C GLY A 107 30.08 -13.47 -19.25
N PHE A 108 29.34 -13.79 -18.19
CA PHE A 108 28.69 -15.10 -18.01
C PHE A 108 27.39 -15.22 -18.83
N ALA A 109 26.88 -14.11 -19.35
CA ALA A 109 25.78 -14.06 -20.31
C ALA A 109 26.27 -13.36 -21.58
N ASP A 110 26.03 -13.96 -22.74
CA ASP A 110 26.39 -13.38 -24.04
C ASP A 110 25.42 -12.24 -24.37
N VAL A 111 25.88 -11.01 -24.15
CA VAL A 111 25.09 -9.79 -24.33
C VAL A 111 25.95 -8.77 -25.07
N PRO A 112 25.45 -8.19 -26.18
CA PRO A 112 26.22 -7.21 -26.93
C PRO A 112 26.59 -6.02 -26.04
N MET A 113 27.83 -5.54 -26.15
CA MET A 113 28.44 -4.53 -25.28
C MET A 113 27.59 -3.25 -25.10
N ALA A 114 26.77 -2.91 -26.10
CA ALA A 114 25.87 -1.75 -26.08
C ALA A 114 24.67 -1.90 -25.11
N GLU A 115 24.33 -3.13 -24.71
CA GLU A 115 23.20 -3.43 -23.83
C GLU A 115 23.62 -3.61 -22.37
N ILE A 116 24.93 -3.60 -22.08
CA ILE A 116 25.45 -3.68 -20.70
C ILE A 116 25.17 -2.34 -20.00
N PRO A 117 24.30 -2.30 -18.98
CA PRO A 117 24.00 -1.05 -18.30
C PRO A 117 25.22 -0.60 -17.49
N SER A 118 25.62 0.66 -17.68
CA SER A 118 26.74 1.23 -16.91
C SER A 118 26.47 1.23 -15.40
N TRP A 119 27.53 1.21 -14.58
CA TRP A 119 27.43 1.17 -13.11
C TRP A 119 26.51 2.25 -12.48
N ARG A 120 26.34 3.40 -13.17
CA ARG A 120 25.41 4.47 -12.76
C ARG A 120 23.92 4.06 -12.83
N HIS A 121 23.58 3.05 -13.62
CA HIS A 121 22.22 2.51 -13.75
C HIS A 121 21.88 1.47 -12.67
N LEU A 122 22.87 0.85 -12.03
CA LEU A 122 22.68 -0.22 -11.04
C LEU A 122 22.05 0.24 -9.71
N GLY A 123 22.17 1.52 -9.38
CA GLY A 123 21.66 2.09 -8.11
C GLY A 123 20.32 2.79 -8.21
N ARG A 124 19.81 3.04 -9.42
CA ARG A 124 18.55 3.78 -9.61
C ARG A 124 17.41 2.77 -9.73
N LYS A 125 16.44 2.84 -8.80
CA LYS A 125 15.14 2.21 -9.00
C LYS A 125 14.61 2.69 -10.36
N GLN A 126 14.37 1.75 -11.26
CA GLN A 126 13.82 2.03 -12.58
C GLN A 126 12.47 2.70 -12.37
N LYS A 127 12.37 4.00 -12.65
CA LYS A 127 11.08 4.68 -12.76
C LYS A 127 10.44 4.08 -14.00
N TRP A 128 9.38 3.28 -13.82
CA TRP A 128 8.52 2.88 -14.92
C TRP A 128 8.04 4.16 -15.60
N ARG A 129 8.62 4.49 -16.75
CA ARG A 129 8.01 5.43 -17.68
C ARG A 129 7.06 4.60 -18.51
N ASP A 130 5.80 5.00 -18.48
CA ASP A 130 4.72 4.41 -19.27
C ASP A 130 5.20 4.14 -20.70
N ALA A 131 4.98 2.92 -21.17
CA ALA A 131 5.01 2.63 -22.59
C ALA A 131 3.85 3.42 -23.23
N ARG A 132 4.21 4.45 -23.99
CA ARG A 132 3.40 5.06 -25.05
C ARG A 132 4.18 4.95 -26.33
#